data_AF-A0A852ZMY6-F1
#
_entry.id   AF-A0A852ZMY6-F1
#
_cell.length_a   1.000
_cell.length_b   1.000
_cell.length_c   1.000
_cell.angle_alpha   90.00
_cell.angle_beta   90.00
_cell.angle_gamma   90.00
#
_symmetry.space_group_name_H-M   'P 1'
#
loop_
_entity.id
_entity.type
_entity.pdbx_description
1 polymer ?
#
loop_
_entity_poly.entity_id
_entity_poly.type
_entity_poly.pdbx_seq_one_letter_code
_entity_poly.pdbx_strand_id
1 'polypeptide(L)'
;MDEPAVIFEGCRPWTEPGASAYEPDLLDGKVLHFHDMDLLRIEVEPELRRLTLWFRWDSDWLPTEFRDTPVARLDVHGARVVAWDEEPVEDVPAGVGREVRALDFQPPNLVHCESYNIGFTAEVRRVVLAVLPSDATSTMT
;
A
#
# COMPACT_ATOMS: atom_id res chain seq x y z
N MET A 1 -0.62 -23.83 0.83
CA MET A 1 -1.25 -22.99 1.87
C MET A 1 -1.97 -21.90 1.12
N ASP A 2 -3.28 -21.83 1.25
CA ASP A 2 -4.08 -20.77 0.63
C ASP A 2 -3.72 -19.46 1.34
N GLU A 3 -3.15 -18.50 0.60
CA GLU A 3 -2.90 -17.16 1.15
C GLU A 3 -4.24 -16.56 1.60
N PRO A 4 -4.33 -15.93 2.79
CA PRO A 4 -5.49 -15.13 3.15
C PRO A 4 -5.52 -13.89 2.26
N ALA A 5 -6.08 -14.05 1.05
CA ALA A 5 -6.31 -12.96 0.12
C ALA A 5 -7.63 -12.29 0.50
N VAL A 6 -7.55 -11.11 1.12
CA VAL A 6 -8.70 -10.21 1.18
C VAL A 6 -8.85 -9.60 -0.21
N ILE A 7 -9.80 -10.13 -0.97
CA ILE A 7 -10.16 -9.55 -2.27
C ILE A 7 -10.98 -8.30 -1.97
N PHE A 8 -10.40 -7.15 -2.27
CA PHE A 8 -11.06 -5.86 -2.10
C PHE A 8 -11.73 -5.45 -3.42
N GLU A 9 -13.07 -5.39 -3.41
CA GLU A 9 -13.87 -4.87 -4.53
C GLU A 9 -14.50 -3.53 -4.13
N GLY A 10 -13.67 -2.50 -3.96
CA GLY A 10 -14.11 -1.11 -3.91
C GLY A 10 -13.73 -0.37 -2.63
N CYS A 11 -13.34 0.90 -2.80
CA CYS A 11 -12.94 1.79 -1.73
C CYS A 11 -14.13 2.53 -1.13
N ARG A 12 -14.12 2.73 0.19
CA ARG A 12 -15.01 3.69 0.84
C ARG A 12 -14.26 4.99 1.10
N PRO A 13 -14.87 6.16 0.86
CA PRO A 13 -14.28 7.43 1.25
C PRO A 13 -14.19 7.48 2.78
N TRP A 14 -13.04 7.89 3.31
CA TRP A 14 -12.91 8.22 4.72
C TRP A 14 -13.87 9.38 5.03
N THR A 15 -14.78 9.18 5.98
CA THR A 15 -15.86 10.13 6.29
C THR A 15 -15.45 11.25 7.25
N GLU A 16 -14.16 11.46 7.51
CA GLU A 16 -13.69 12.55 8.37
C GLU A 16 -13.38 13.80 7.53
N PRO A 17 -13.80 15.00 7.97
CA PRO A 17 -13.48 16.23 7.27
C PRO A 17 -11.97 16.46 7.21
N GLY A 18 -11.39 16.37 6.01
CA GLY A 18 -9.97 16.64 5.76
C GLY A 18 -9.10 15.41 5.52
N ALA A 19 -9.64 14.18 5.62
CA ALA A 19 -8.93 12.98 5.25
C ALA A 19 -9.06 12.72 3.74
N SER A 20 -7.94 12.74 3.02
CA SER A 20 -7.90 12.42 1.57
C SER A 20 -7.71 10.94 1.27
N ALA A 21 -7.47 10.10 2.29
CA ALA A 21 -7.12 8.70 2.13
C ALA A 21 -8.37 7.81 1.97
N TYR A 22 -8.39 7.01 0.91
CA TYR A 22 -9.34 5.90 0.77
C TYR A 22 -8.68 4.66 1.38
N GLU A 23 -9.09 4.29 2.58
CA GLU A 23 -8.53 3.13 3.28
C GLU A 23 -9.39 1.89 3.05
N PRO A 24 -8.79 0.71 2.82
CA PRO A 24 -9.55 -0.50 2.64
C PRO A 24 -10.10 -1.00 3.99
N ASP A 25 -11.41 -1.25 4.00
CA ASP A 25 -12.03 -2.12 5.01
C ASP A 25 -11.56 -3.56 4.76
N LEU A 26 -10.99 -4.20 5.77
CA LEU A 26 -10.77 -5.63 5.82
C LEU A 26 -12.11 -6.36 6.00
N LEU A 27 -12.16 -7.64 5.62
CA LEU A 27 -13.40 -8.44 5.62
C LEU A 27 -14.04 -8.58 7.01
N ASP A 28 -13.29 -8.36 8.09
CA ASP A 28 -13.76 -8.37 9.47
C ASP A 28 -14.24 -6.99 9.96
N GLY A 29 -14.27 -5.98 9.08
CA GLY A 29 -14.69 -4.61 9.39
C GLY A 29 -13.60 -3.74 10.02
N LYS A 30 -12.35 -4.21 10.05
CA LYS A 30 -11.19 -3.39 10.47
C LYS A 30 -10.72 -2.49 9.34
N VAL A 31 -10.12 -1.36 9.67
CA VAL A 31 -9.56 -0.41 8.71
C VAL A 31 -8.03 -0.53 8.72
N LEU A 32 -7.42 -0.50 7.54
CA LEU A 32 -5.97 -0.50 7.39
C LEU A 32 -5.46 0.91 7.08
N HIS A 33 -4.74 1.49 8.03
CA HIS A 33 -4.17 2.83 7.92
C HIS A 33 -2.80 2.79 7.23
N PHE A 34 -2.77 3.01 5.91
CA PHE A 34 -1.51 2.95 5.15
C PHE A 34 -0.54 4.10 5.46
N HIS A 35 -1.03 5.22 6.01
CA HIS A 35 -0.18 6.35 6.41
C HIS A 35 0.67 6.04 7.65
N ASP A 36 0.35 4.97 8.39
CA ASP A 36 1.14 4.47 9.53
C ASP A 36 2.12 3.36 9.09
N MET A 37 2.43 3.27 7.80
CA MET A 37 3.23 2.20 7.23
C MET A 37 4.43 2.70 6.41
N ASP A 38 5.50 1.92 6.44
CA ASP A 38 6.67 2.04 5.58
C ASP A 38 6.46 1.27 4.27
N LEU A 39 6.68 1.93 3.13
CA LEU A 39 6.81 1.27 1.83
C LEU A 39 8.15 0.54 1.71
N LEU A 40 8.11 -0.78 1.78
CA LEU A 40 9.29 -1.63 1.75
C LEU A 40 9.81 -1.87 0.33
N ARG A 41 8.90 -2.09 -0.61
CA ARG A 41 9.20 -2.61 -1.93
C ARG A 41 8.09 -2.26 -2.92
N ILE A 42 8.51 -1.95 -4.14
CA ILE A 42 7.65 -1.86 -5.32
C ILE A 42 8.15 -2.90 -6.34
N GLU A 43 7.26 -3.74 -6.83
CA GLU A 43 7.52 -4.65 -7.95
C GLU A 43 6.65 -4.27 -9.12
N VAL A 44 7.25 -4.06 -10.28
CA VAL A 44 6.53 -3.73 -11.52
C VAL A 44 6.77 -4.85 -12.52
N GLU A 45 5.68 -5.46 -13.00
CA GLU A 45 5.69 -6.47 -14.06
C GLU A 45 4.86 -5.94 -15.25
N PRO A 46 5.43 -5.11 -16.13
CA PRO A 46 4.68 -4.43 -17.18
C PRO A 46 3.98 -5.37 -18.16
N GLU A 47 4.62 -6.50 -18.50
CA GLU A 47 4.09 -7.50 -19.42
C GLU A 47 2.82 -8.16 -18.87
N LEU A 48 2.76 -8.37 -17.56
CA LEU A 48 1.61 -8.92 -16.85
C LEU A 48 0.61 -7.84 -16.42
N ARG A 49 0.96 -6.55 -16.61
CA ARG A 49 0.23 -5.40 -16.07
C ARG A 49 -0.03 -5.59 -14.57
N ARG A 50 1.03 -5.89 -13.83
CA ARG A 50 0.95 -6.09 -12.39
C ARG A 50 1.90 -5.13 -11.68
N LEU A 51 1.40 -4.57 -10.58
CA LEU A 51 2.15 -3.76 -9.65
C LEU A 51 1.93 -4.34 -8.26
N THR A 52 3.00 -4.65 -7.55
CA THR A 52 2.93 -5.16 -6.17
C THR A 52 3.61 -4.18 -5.23
N LEU A 53 2.92 -3.77 -4.18
CA LEU A 53 3.44 -2.86 -3.16
C LEU A 53 3.48 -3.58 -1.81
N TRP A 54 4.61 -3.52 -1.13
CA TRP A 54 4.75 -4.11 0.21
C TRP A 54 4.94 -3.01 1.24
N PHE A 55 4.14 -3.06 2.28
CA PHE A 55 4.14 -2.10 3.37
C PHE A 55 4.40 -2.82 4.69
N ARG A 56 4.97 -2.11 5.66
CA ARG A 56 5.11 -2.59 7.04
C ARG A 56 4.57 -1.55 7.99
N TRP A 57 3.78 -1.98 8.97
CA TRP A 57 3.39 -1.05 10.04
C TRP A 57 4.62 -0.53 10.77
N ASP A 58 4.58 0.76 11.11
CA ASP A 58 5.42 1.30 12.16
C ASP A 58 5.15 0.51 13.47
N SER A 59 6.22 0.12 14.16
CA SER A 59 6.13 -0.65 15.40
C SER A 59 5.37 0.08 16.51
N ASP A 60 5.39 1.42 16.52
CA ASP A 60 4.72 2.26 17.51
C ASP A 60 3.20 2.33 17.24
N TRP A 61 2.79 2.12 16.00
CA TRP A 61 1.38 2.19 15.55
C TRP A 61 0.77 0.83 15.21
N LEU A 62 1.56 -0.26 15.25
CA LEU A 62 1.13 -1.62 14.94
C LEU A 62 -0.04 -2.07 15.84
N PRO A 63 -1.24 -2.28 15.28
CA PRO A 63 -2.38 -2.77 16.04
C PRO A 63 -2.11 -4.17 16.61
N THR A 64 -2.66 -4.47 17.79
CA THR A 64 -2.34 -5.71 18.51
C THR A 64 -2.77 -6.96 17.74
N GLU A 65 -3.84 -6.86 16.96
CA GLU A 65 -4.36 -7.90 16.07
C GLU A 65 -3.45 -8.23 14.88
N PHE A 66 -2.56 -7.33 14.48
CA PHE A 66 -1.64 -7.52 13.35
C PHE A 66 -0.21 -7.83 13.81
N ARG A 67 0.01 -8.07 15.11
CA ARG A 67 1.36 -8.35 15.65
C ARG A 67 2.07 -9.51 14.96
N ASP A 68 1.33 -10.54 14.59
CA ASP A 68 1.87 -11.72 13.91
C ASP A 68 1.89 -11.57 12.38
N THR A 69 1.25 -10.51 11.85
CA THR A 69 1.19 -10.20 10.42
C THR A 69 1.41 -8.69 10.16
N PRO A 70 2.60 -8.14 10.43
CA PRO A 70 2.82 -6.70 10.39
C PRO A 70 3.13 -6.17 8.98
N VAL A 71 2.95 -6.99 7.94
CA VAL A 71 3.22 -6.62 6.54
C VAL A 71 1.92 -6.63 5.75
N ALA A 72 1.66 -5.57 4.99
CA ALA A 72 0.58 -5.54 4.01
C ALA A 72 1.14 -5.65 2.59
N ARG A 73 0.55 -6.50 1.76
CA ARG A 73 0.86 -6.64 0.33
C ARG A 73 -0.35 -6.19 -0.48
N LEU A 74 -0.15 -5.18 -1.32
CA LEU A 74 -1.13 -4.70 -2.28
C LEU A 74 -0.77 -5.22 -3.67
N ASP A 75 -1.55 -6.17 -4.17
CA ASP A 75 -1.44 -6.72 -5.53
C ASP A 75 -2.41 -5.98 -6.47
N VAL A 76 -1.86 -5.15 -7.34
CA VAL A 76 -2.62 -4.35 -8.31
C VAL A 76 -2.56 -5.03 -9.68
N HIS A 77 -3.72 -5.46 -10.17
CA HIS A 77 -3.88 -6.14 -11.45
C HIS A 77 -4.43 -5.22 -12.52
N GLY A 78 -3.96 -5.42 -13.76
CA GLY A 78 -4.27 -4.53 -14.88
C GLY A 78 -3.62 -3.16 -14.73
N ALA A 79 -2.54 -3.07 -13.95
CA ALA A 79 -1.83 -1.85 -13.61
C ALA A 79 -1.15 -1.23 -14.84
N ARG A 80 -1.31 0.08 -15.01
CA ARG A 80 -0.50 0.90 -15.92
C ARG A 80 -0.02 2.13 -15.15
N VAL A 81 1.26 2.17 -14.83
CA VAL A 81 1.89 3.37 -14.24
C VAL A 81 1.80 4.51 -15.27
N VAL A 82 1.17 5.61 -14.89
CA VAL A 82 0.94 6.78 -15.75
C VAL A 82 1.75 8.00 -15.33
N ALA A 83 2.16 8.05 -14.06
CA ALA A 83 3.10 9.01 -13.53
C ALA A 83 4.02 8.32 -12.53
N TRP A 84 5.30 8.68 -12.56
CA TRP A 84 6.32 8.21 -11.65
C TRP A 84 7.22 9.39 -11.34
N ASP A 85 7.36 9.69 -10.06
CA ASP A 85 8.14 10.79 -9.56
C ASP A 85 9.08 10.29 -8.48
N GLU A 86 10.38 10.36 -8.75
CA GLU A 86 11.44 10.07 -7.80
C GLU A 86 12.21 11.37 -7.60
N GLU A 87 11.56 12.35 -6.98
CA GLU A 87 12.29 13.50 -6.45
C GLU A 87 12.86 13.11 -5.09
N PRO A 88 14.19 12.97 -4.93
CA PRO A 88 14.78 12.85 -3.62
C PRO A 88 14.50 14.16 -2.89
N VAL A 89 13.62 14.14 -1.90
CA VAL A 89 13.41 15.31 -1.06
C VAL A 89 14.72 15.54 -0.30
N GLU A 90 15.37 16.68 -0.57
CA GLU A 90 16.51 17.11 0.22
C GLU A 90 16.03 17.26 1.67
N ASP A 91 16.81 16.75 2.63
CA ASP A 91 16.52 16.79 4.08
C ASP A 91 15.44 15.84 4.63
N VAL A 92 15.17 14.71 3.98
CA VAL A 92 14.36 13.66 4.62
C VAL A 92 15.10 13.06 5.84
N PRO A 93 14.47 13.06 7.04
CA PRO A 93 15.09 12.47 8.22
C PRO A 93 15.54 11.02 7.98
N ALA A 94 16.68 10.65 8.54
CA ALA A 94 17.18 9.28 8.44
C ALA A 94 16.13 8.30 9.01
N GLY A 95 15.68 7.35 8.19
CA GLY A 95 14.71 6.32 8.58
C GLY A 95 13.28 6.55 8.08
N VAL A 96 12.86 7.78 7.75
CA VAL A 96 11.46 8.07 7.35
C VAL A 96 11.26 8.15 5.83
N GLY A 97 12.34 8.00 5.05
CA GLY A 97 12.27 8.16 3.59
C GLY A 97 11.41 7.16 2.83
N ARG A 98 10.80 6.21 3.54
CA ARG A 98 9.89 5.20 3.01
C ARG A 98 8.50 5.28 3.65
N GLU A 99 8.30 6.16 4.62
CA GLU A 99 7.01 6.37 5.25
C GLU A 99 6.00 6.85 4.20
N VAL A 100 4.86 6.18 4.15
CA VAL A 100 3.79 6.50 3.21
C VAL A 100 3.06 7.75 3.71
N ARG A 101 3.04 8.78 2.89
CA ARG A 101 2.30 10.02 3.15
C ARG A 101 0.87 9.98 2.64
N ALA A 102 0.66 9.29 1.52
CA ALA A 102 -0.65 9.12 0.93
C ALA A 102 -0.72 7.78 0.18
N LEU A 103 -1.85 7.08 0.34
CA LEU A 103 -2.26 6.02 -0.57
C LEU A 103 -3.74 6.21 -0.86
N ASP A 104 -4.04 6.68 -2.07
CA ASP A 104 -5.37 7.10 -2.45
C ASP A 104 -5.88 6.32 -3.66
N PHE A 105 -7.14 5.92 -3.61
CA PHE A 105 -7.84 5.33 -4.74
C PHE A 105 -8.80 6.36 -5.34
N GLN A 106 -8.42 6.89 -6.50
CA GLN A 106 -9.15 7.97 -7.15
C GLN A 106 -10.07 7.45 -8.28
N PRO A 107 -11.27 8.02 -8.44
CA PRO A 107 -12.13 7.70 -9.59
C PRO A 107 -11.49 8.09 -10.94
N PRO A 108 -11.77 7.37 -12.04
CA PRO A 108 -12.59 6.17 -12.08
C PRO A 108 -11.86 4.91 -11.62
N ASN A 109 -10.53 4.80 -11.80
CA ASN A 109 -9.73 3.63 -11.43
C ASN A 109 -8.23 3.96 -11.32
N LEU A 110 -7.85 4.90 -10.45
CA LEU A 110 -6.46 5.25 -10.20
C LEU A 110 -6.06 4.84 -8.78
N VAL A 111 -4.83 4.40 -8.62
CA VAL A 111 -4.15 4.36 -7.31
C VAL A 111 -3.01 5.38 -7.36
N HIS A 112 -2.94 6.23 -6.35
CA HIS A 112 -1.84 7.13 -6.10
C HIS A 112 -1.15 6.70 -4.82
N CYS A 113 0.17 6.59 -4.84
CA CYS A 113 0.99 6.32 -3.66
C CYS A 113 2.07 7.39 -3.58
N GLU A 114 2.23 7.98 -2.41
CA GLU A 114 3.24 8.98 -2.11
C GLU A 114 3.98 8.58 -0.84
N SER A 115 5.29 8.55 -0.92
CA SER A 115 6.24 8.52 0.20
C SER A 115 7.17 9.72 0.06
N TYR A 116 8.03 9.95 1.05
CA TYR A 116 8.96 11.09 1.00
C TYR A 116 9.92 11.13 -0.20
N ASN A 117 10.19 10.02 -0.87
CA ASN A 117 11.15 9.97 -1.99
C ASN A 117 10.58 9.34 -3.27
N ILE A 118 9.35 8.83 -3.22
CA ILE A 118 8.72 8.13 -4.33
C ILE A 118 7.25 8.51 -4.34
N GLY A 119 6.80 9.09 -5.44
CA GLY A 119 5.39 9.26 -5.80
C GLY A 119 5.08 8.50 -7.08
N PHE A 120 3.95 7.81 -7.15
CA PHE A 120 3.47 7.27 -8.41
C PHE A 120 1.95 7.27 -8.51
N THR A 121 1.47 7.26 -9.74
CA THR A 121 0.06 7.06 -10.06
C THR A 121 -0.07 5.97 -11.10
N ALA A 122 -0.96 5.01 -10.86
CA ALA A 122 -1.26 3.93 -11.79
C ALA A 122 -2.76 3.82 -12.05
N GLU A 123 -3.13 3.58 -13.31
CA GLU A 123 -4.45 3.05 -13.65
C GLU A 123 -4.53 1.61 -13.19
N VAL A 124 -5.67 1.22 -12.62
CA VAL A 124 -5.87 -0.11 -12.04
C VAL A 124 -7.15 -0.74 -12.56
N ARG A 125 -7.27 -2.07 -12.46
CA ARG A 125 -8.54 -2.77 -12.69
C ARG A 125 -9.03 -3.50 -11.46
N ARG A 126 -8.10 -4.04 -10.69
CA ARG A 126 -8.40 -4.81 -9.48
C ARG A 126 -7.24 -4.66 -8.51
N VAL A 127 -7.58 -4.62 -7.23
CA VAL A 127 -6.63 -4.54 -6.13
C VAL A 127 -6.93 -5.70 -5.19
N VAL A 128 -5.91 -6.41 -4.76
CA VAL A 128 -6.02 -7.48 -3.76
C VAL A 128 -5.09 -7.11 -2.62
N LEU A 129 -5.59 -7.20 -1.39
CA LEU A 129 -4.83 -6.91 -0.18
C LEU A 129 -4.60 -8.20 0.59
N ALA A 130 -3.37 -8.43 1.00
CA ALA A 130 -3.02 -9.52 1.91
C ALA A 130 -2.26 -8.97 3.11
N VAL A 131 -2.52 -9.52 4.30
CA VAL A 131 -1.78 -9.21 5.52
C VAL A 131 -0.93 -10.43 5.87
N LEU A 132 0.38 -10.23 6.00
CA LEU A 132 1.39 -11.28 5.97
C LEU A 132 2.34 -11.19 7.18
N PRO A 133 2.92 -12.31 7.64
CA PRO A 133 4.00 -12.32 8.62
C PRO A 133 5.25 -11.57 8.16
N SER A 134 6.11 -11.17 9.10
CA SER A 134 7.32 -10.37 8.83
C SER A 134 8.29 -11.03 7.85
N ASP A 135 8.40 -12.36 7.88
CA ASP A 135 9.31 -13.15 7.07
C ASP A 135 8.84 -13.36 5.62
N ALA A 136 7.58 -13.03 5.31
CA ALA A 136 7.05 -13.05 3.95
C ALA A 136 7.84 -12.15 2.97
N THR A 137 8.56 -11.16 3.51
CA THR A 137 9.42 -10.26 2.74
C THR A 137 10.75 -10.89 2.31
N SER A 138 11.14 -12.03 2.90
CA SER A 138 12.43 -12.70 2.65
C SER A 138 12.40 -13.76 1.55
N THR A 139 11.22 -14.12 1.04
CA THR A 139 11.03 -15.35 0.24
C THR A 139 11.35 -15.27 -1.26
N MET A 140 11.97 -14.21 -1.76
CA MET A 140 12.40 -14.13 -3.17
C MET A 140 13.79 -13.51 -3.27
N THR A 141 14.80 -14.36 -3.14
CA THR A 141 16.18 -14.12 -3.63
C THR A 141 16.41 -14.93 -4.88
#